data_AF-A0A382PR17-F1
#
_entry.id   AF-A0A382PR17-F1
#
_cell.length_a   1.000
_cell.length_b   1.000
_cell.length_c   1.000
_cell.angle_alpha   90.00
_cell.angle_beta   90.00
_cell.angle_gamma   90.00
#
_symmetry.space_group_name_H-M   'P 1'
#
loop_
_entity.id
_entity.type
_entity.pdbx_description
1 polymer ?
#
loop_
_entity_poly.entity_id
_entity_poly.type
_entity_poly.pdbx_seq_one_letter_code
_entity_poly.pdbx_strand_id
1 'polypeptide(L)'
;DDLKRPHCRFNIRYEDGFAAVLPHLSTMKKAATLFALSSAQRLSKGDTTGAWQDTLNGIRLGEQLRTEPFLISQLVRIAILEINFQTFWEGQVNHQWSAEQLTVFQETFQSIDLLAGMESAIRAERNMINHWFTSVAQGGTQAQGFDELNSSLDYFPAFFFYSNQYQINRILTEIILSGIDVSNHRLNVHQFKKMEEEILDLKSSFLPFRHAIALMMLPGLDKYALKVSQTQAALDQSAIVAALERYRLAKGSYPEKLAALRPKFIAKIPGDLFHEQGLVYRINEDNSFTLYSTGYNGTDDSGEFFIRGESIDFAKGDWPWPQKVAE
;
A
#
# COMPACT_ATOMS: atom_id res chain seq x y z
N ASP A 1 -15.70 -10.04 -19.15
CA ASP A 1 -16.39 -10.63 -17.99
C ASP A 1 -15.46 -11.28 -16.96
N ASP A 2 -14.25 -11.70 -17.31
CA ASP A 2 -13.35 -12.38 -16.35
C ASP A 2 -12.90 -11.51 -15.16
N LEU A 3 -12.71 -10.20 -15.34
CA LEU A 3 -12.40 -9.26 -14.24
C LEU A 3 -13.55 -9.04 -13.23
N LYS A 4 -14.76 -9.54 -13.54
CA LYS A 4 -15.91 -9.47 -12.63
C LYS A 4 -16.01 -10.69 -11.73
N ARG A 5 -15.15 -11.70 -11.91
CA ARG A 5 -15.15 -12.89 -11.05
C ARG A 5 -14.63 -12.50 -9.66
N PRO A 6 -15.25 -12.99 -8.57
CA PRO A 6 -14.88 -12.61 -7.20
C PRO A 6 -13.54 -13.20 -6.73
N HIS A 7 -13.02 -14.19 -7.45
CA HIS A 7 -11.80 -14.90 -7.11
C HIS A 7 -10.92 -15.10 -8.35
N CYS A 8 -9.63 -14.81 -8.20
CA CYS A 8 -8.58 -15.21 -9.11
C CYS A 8 -7.56 -16.03 -8.33
N ARG A 9 -7.06 -17.11 -8.94
CA ARG A 9 -5.97 -17.92 -8.40
C ARG A 9 -4.94 -18.10 -9.49
N PHE A 10 -3.73 -17.60 -9.26
CA PHE A 10 -2.62 -17.88 -10.13
C PHE A 10 -2.05 -19.26 -9.80
N ASN A 11 -1.59 -19.99 -10.82
CA ASN A 11 -1.01 -21.31 -10.65
C ASN A 11 0.45 -21.20 -10.16
N ILE A 12 0.63 -20.69 -8.93
CA ILE A 12 1.93 -20.51 -8.29
C ILE A 12 2.24 -21.74 -7.42
N ARG A 13 3.47 -22.23 -7.52
CA ARG A 13 4.00 -23.25 -6.61
C ARG A 13 4.54 -22.56 -5.35
N TYR A 14 3.66 -22.33 -4.38
CA TYR A 14 4.01 -21.64 -3.13
C TYR A 14 5.09 -22.37 -2.30
N GLU A 15 5.20 -23.69 -2.47
CA GLU A 15 6.27 -24.52 -1.89
C GLU A 15 7.67 -24.15 -2.36
N ASP A 16 7.81 -23.48 -3.51
CA ASP A 16 9.11 -23.00 -4.01
C ASP A 16 9.61 -21.75 -3.24
N GLY A 17 8.78 -21.17 -2.35
CA GLY A 17 9.16 -20.06 -1.47
C GLY A 17 9.74 -18.87 -2.25
N PHE A 18 10.97 -18.47 -1.90
CA PHE A 18 11.68 -17.38 -2.57
C PHE A 18 12.00 -17.63 -4.05
N ALA A 19 12.01 -18.90 -4.48
CA ALA A 19 12.26 -19.29 -5.87
C ALA A 19 10.97 -19.36 -6.71
N ALA A 20 9.80 -19.07 -6.11
CA ALA A 20 8.52 -19.11 -6.83
C ALA A 20 8.52 -18.12 -8.00
N VAL A 21 8.19 -18.61 -9.20
CA VAL A 21 8.17 -17.80 -10.42
C VAL A 21 6.82 -17.07 -10.53
N LEU A 22 6.86 -15.74 -10.67
CA LEU A 22 5.68 -14.86 -10.67
C LEU A 22 5.53 -14.08 -12.00
N PRO A 23 5.46 -14.74 -13.17
CA PRO A 23 5.55 -14.05 -14.46
C PRO A 23 4.32 -13.18 -14.75
N HIS A 24 3.17 -13.56 -14.19
CA HIS A 24 1.89 -12.88 -14.33
C HIS A 24 1.94 -11.42 -13.84
N LEU A 25 2.76 -11.12 -12.82
CA LEU A 25 2.86 -9.77 -12.25
C LEU A 25 3.25 -8.72 -13.29
N SER A 26 4.26 -9.03 -14.12
CA SER A 26 4.72 -8.11 -15.17
C SER A 26 3.66 -7.88 -16.25
N THR A 27 2.94 -8.94 -16.62
CA THR A 27 1.85 -8.90 -17.60
C THR A 27 0.68 -8.08 -17.08
N MET A 28 0.28 -8.30 -15.82
CA MET A 28 -0.80 -7.55 -15.18
C MET A 28 -0.48 -6.06 -15.09
N LYS A 29 0.76 -5.70 -14.68
CA LYS A 29 1.17 -4.30 -14.64
C LYS A 29 1.11 -3.64 -16.03
N LYS A 30 1.58 -4.31 -17.07
CA LYS A 30 1.49 -3.80 -18.46
C LYS A 30 0.03 -3.61 -18.90
N ALA A 31 -0.84 -4.56 -18.61
CA ALA A 31 -2.27 -4.44 -18.91
C ALA A 31 -2.93 -3.28 -18.14
N ALA A 32 -2.56 -3.08 -16.88
CA ALA A 32 -3.02 -1.95 -16.09
C ALA A 32 -2.59 -0.59 -16.69
N THR A 33 -1.37 -0.50 -17.22
CA THR A 33 -0.91 0.70 -17.94
C THR A 33 -1.75 0.96 -19.19
N LEU A 34 -2.15 -0.08 -19.93
CA LEU A 34 -3.02 0.08 -21.10
C LEU A 34 -4.41 0.60 -20.71
N PHE A 35 -4.98 0.11 -19.61
CA PHE A 35 -6.24 0.64 -19.08
C PHE A 35 -6.13 2.12 -18.71
N ALA A 36 -5.08 2.51 -17.99
CA ALA A 36 -4.86 3.91 -17.60
C ALA A 36 -4.67 4.85 -18.80
N LEU A 37 -3.95 4.41 -19.84
CA LEU A 37 -3.80 5.19 -21.08
C LEU A 37 -5.13 5.33 -21.84
N SER A 38 -5.89 4.24 -21.92
CA SER A 38 -7.22 4.25 -22.55
C SER A 38 -8.19 5.16 -21.79
N SER A 39 -8.21 5.06 -20.46
CA SER A 39 -9.11 5.84 -19.62
C SER A 39 -8.82 7.34 -19.70
N ALA A 40 -7.54 7.75 -19.65
CA ALA A 40 -7.13 9.14 -19.83
C ALA A 40 -7.49 9.69 -21.22
N GLN A 41 -7.27 8.89 -22.28
CA GLN A 41 -7.61 9.28 -23.64
C GLN A 41 -9.12 9.44 -23.85
N ARG A 42 -9.93 8.57 -23.26
CA ARG A 42 -11.40 8.66 -23.32
C ARG A 42 -11.90 9.87 -22.53
N LEU A 43 -11.35 10.10 -21.34
CA LEU A 43 -11.73 11.22 -20.49
C LEU A 43 -11.48 12.57 -21.19
N SER A 44 -10.32 12.73 -21.83
CA SER A 44 -9.98 13.95 -22.59
C SER A 44 -10.88 14.18 -23.81
N LYS A 45 -11.51 13.13 -24.35
CA LYS A 45 -12.50 13.22 -25.44
C LYS A 45 -13.94 13.41 -24.95
N GLY A 46 -14.16 13.46 -23.64
CA GLY A 46 -15.49 13.54 -23.04
C GLY A 46 -16.25 12.21 -22.98
N ASP A 47 -15.63 11.08 -23.34
CA ASP A 47 -16.20 9.75 -23.11
C ASP A 47 -16.00 9.35 -21.64
N THR A 48 -16.77 9.98 -20.75
CA THR A 48 -16.69 9.75 -19.31
C THR A 48 -17.12 8.33 -18.94
N THR A 49 -18.05 7.73 -19.69
CA THR A 49 -18.52 6.36 -19.42
C THR A 49 -17.43 5.33 -19.71
N GLY A 50 -16.78 5.42 -20.87
CA GLY A 50 -15.68 4.54 -21.22
C GLY A 50 -14.45 4.76 -20.33
N ALA A 51 -14.12 6.01 -20.02
CA ALA A 51 -13.03 6.33 -19.09
C ALA A 51 -13.25 5.72 -17.70
N TRP A 52 -14.46 5.88 -17.16
CA TRP A 52 -14.86 5.29 -15.90
C TRP A 52 -14.73 3.76 -15.90
N GLN A 53 -15.21 3.11 -16.97
CA GLN A 53 -15.14 1.66 -17.09
C GLN A 53 -13.70 1.13 -17.16
N ASP A 54 -12.83 1.79 -17.94
CA ASP A 54 -11.43 1.41 -18.07
C ASP A 54 -10.66 1.61 -16.75
N THR A 55 -10.88 2.72 -16.06
CA THR A 55 -10.31 2.98 -14.71
C THR A 55 -10.71 1.88 -13.72
N LEU A 56 -11.99 1.53 -13.65
CA LEU A 56 -12.48 0.46 -12.77
C LEU A 56 -11.90 -0.92 -13.14
N ASN A 57 -11.75 -1.20 -14.44
CA ASN A 57 -11.13 -2.46 -14.88
C ASN A 57 -9.66 -2.56 -14.46
N GLY A 58 -8.90 -1.46 -14.57
CA GLY A 58 -7.52 -1.40 -14.10
C GLY A 58 -7.38 -1.60 -12.59
N ILE A 59 -8.25 -0.96 -11.79
CA ILE A 59 -8.31 -1.17 -10.34
C ILE A 59 -8.65 -2.63 -10.00
N ARG A 60 -9.69 -3.19 -10.64
CA ARG A 60 -10.10 -4.59 -10.45
C ARG A 60 -9.02 -5.59 -10.83
N LEU A 61 -8.18 -5.25 -11.82
CA LEU A 61 -7.03 -6.08 -12.20
C LEU A 61 -6.01 -6.14 -11.06
N GLY A 62 -5.71 -5.00 -10.41
CA GLY A 62 -4.85 -4.96 -9.23
C GLY A 62 -5.41 -5.78 -8.08
N GLU A 63 -6.72 -5.68 -7.83
CA GLU A 63 -7.41 -6.40 -6.76
C GLU A 63 -7.44 -7.93 -6.94
N GLN A 64 -7.08 -8.45 -8.12
CA GLN A 64 -6.85 -9.90 -8.29
C GLN A 64 -5.63 -10.40 -7.50
N LEU A 65 -4.73 -9.51 -7.07
CA LEU A 65 -3.57 -9.83 -6.24
C LEU A 65 -3.85 -9.68 -4.72
N ARG A 66 -5.07 -9.33 -4.32
CA ARG A 66 -5.40 -9.04 -2.91
C ARG A 66 -5.05 -10.18 -1.96
N THR A 67 -5.21 -11.42 -2.39
CA THR A 67 -4.93 -12.62 -1.57
C THR A 67 -3.55 -13.21 -1.81
N GLU A 68 -2.73 -12.62 -2.68
CA GLU A 68 -1.39 -13.15 -2.96
C GLU A 68 -0.44 -12.83 -1.80
N PRO A 69 0.22 -13.84 -1.21
CA PRO A 69 0.97 -13.69 0.03
C PRO A 69 2.36 -13.08 -0.15
N PHE A 70 2.86 -12.94 -1.39
CA PHE A 70 4.21 -12.42 -1.61
C PHE A 70 4.26 -10.89 -1.49
N LEU A 71 5.28 -10.36 -0.81
CA LEU A 71 5.54 -8.92 -0.73
C LEU A 71 5.60 -8.27 -2.12
N ILE A 72 6.27 -8.91 -3.08
CA ILE A 72 6.36 -8.41 -4.46
C ILE A 72 5.00 -8.39 -5.17
N SER A 73 4.11 -9.35 -4.90
CA SER A 73 2.75 -9.34 -5.44
C SER A 73 1.94 -8.16 -4.88
N GLN A 74 2.07 -7.86 -3.58
CA GLN A 74 1.43 -6.69 -2.98
C GLN A 74 2.02 -5.37 -3.48
N LEU A 75 3.33 -5.29 -3.72
CA LEU A 75 3.95 -4.12 -4.35
C LEU A 75 3.44 -3.88 -5.78
N VAL A 76 3.25 -4.95 -6.55
CA VAL A 76 2.68 -4.86 -7.90
C VAL A 76 1.20 -4.49 -7.86
N ARG A 77 0.44 -5.00 -6.89
CA ARG A 77 -0.95 -4.57 -6.61
C ARG A 77 -1.00 -3.06 -6.41
N ILE A 78 -0.17 -2.53 -5.50
CA ILE A 78 -0.08 -1.09 -5.23
C ILE A 78 0.24 -0.31 -6.50
N ALA A 79 1.27 -0.73 -7.25
CA ALA A 79 1.65 -0.04 -8.48
C ALA A 79 0.50 -0.01 -9.51
N ILE A 80 -0.28 -1.10 -9.64
CA ILE A 80 -1.45 -1.14 -10.53
C ILE A 80 -2.53 -0.17 -10.07
N LEU A 81 -2.82 -0.12 -8.77
CA LEU A 81 -3.81 0.79 -8.20
C LEU A 81 -3.42 2.24 -8.48
N GLU A 82 -2.18 2.62 -8.18
CA GLU A 82 -1.67 4.00 -8.39
C GLU A 82 -1.73 4.43 -9.85
N ILE A 83 -1.33 3.55 -10.78
CA ILE A 83 -1.39 3.84 -12.23
C ILE A 83 -2.82 4.18 -12.68
N ASN A 84 -3.82 3.48 -12.16
CA ASN A 84 -5.21 3.68 -12.57
C ASN A 84 -5.92 4.76 -11.75
N PHE A 85 -5.34 5.17 -10.62
CA PHE A 85 -5.91 6.21 -9.78
C PHE A 85 -5.93 7.59 -10.44
N GLN A 86 -4.95 7.86 -11.29
CA GLN A 86 -4.75 9.14 -11.95
C GLN A 86 -6.00 9.63 -12.69
N THR A 87 -6.68 8.76 -13.45
CA THR A 87 -7.86 9.17 -14.22
C THR A 87 -9.03 9.56 -13.31
N PHE A 88 -9.21 8.88 -12.16
CA PHE A 88 -10.22 9.28 -11.19
C PHE A 88 -9.99 10.72 -10.71
N TRP A 89 -8.73 11.02 -10.34
CA TRP A 89 -8.34 12.36 -9.89
C TRP A 89 -8.57 13.42 -10.98
N GLU A 90 -8.10 13.18 -12.21
CA GLU A 90 -8.28 14.12 -13.34
C GLU A 90 -9.76 14.42 -13.61
N GLY A 91 -10.61 13.40 -13.61
CA GLY A 91 -12.03 13.58 -13.81
C GLY A 91 -12.72 14.25 -12.63
N GLN A 92 -12.23 14.05 -11.40
CA GLN A 92 -12.78 14.67 -10.20
C GLN A 92 -12.49 16.16 -10.19
N VAL A 93 -11.21 16.54 -10.37
CA VAL A 93 -10.77 17.93 -10.37
C VAL A 93 -11.45 18.76 -11.47
N ASN A 94 -11.78 18.13 -12.61
CA ASN A 94 -12.50 18.78 -13.70
C ASN A 94 -14.03 18.60 -13.62
N HIS A 95 -14.56 18.06 -12.51
CA HIS A 95 -15.98 17.81 -12.27
C HIS A 95 -16.69 17.02 -13.40
N GLN A 96 -16.00 16.05 -13.99
CA GLN A 96 -16.48 15.27 -15.13
C GLN A 96 -17.28 14.02 -14.72
N TRP A 97 -17.23 13.63 -13.45
CA TRP A 97 -17.92 12.45 -12.95
C TRP A 97 -19.36 12.74 -12.52
N SER A 98 -20.28 11.88 -12.94
CA SER A 98 -21.67 11.87 -12.46
C SER A 98 -21.78 11.33 -11.01
N ALA A 99 -22.91 11.61 -10.35
CA ALA A 99 -23.15 11.12 -8.99
C ALA A 99 -23.16 9.58 -8.92
N GLU A 100 -23.64 8.92 -9.96
CA GLU A 100 -23.70 7.47 -10.11
C GLU A 100 -22.28 6.88 -10.25
N GLN A 101 -21.45 7.47 -11.11
CA GLN A 101 -20.05 7.06 -11.29
C GLN A 101 -19.24 7.23 -10.01
N LEU A 102 -19.41 8.37 -9.31
CA LEU A 102 -18.77 8.64 -8.03
C LEU A 102 -19.19 7.64 -6.95
N THR A 103 -20.45 7.19 -6.96
CA THR A 103 -20.92 6.17 -6.01
C THR A 103 -20.13 4.87 -6.17
N VAL A 104 -19.94 4.40 -7.40
CA VAL A 104 -19.22 3.15 -7.65
C VAL A 104 -17.72 3.29 -7.38
N PHE A 105 -17.13 4.44 -7.71
CA PHE A 105 -15.73 4.72 -7.32
C PHE A 105 -15.57 4.66 -5.80
N GLN A 106 -16.44 5.36 -5.07
CA GLN A 106 -16.44 5.37 -3.61
C GLN A 106 -16.54 3.94 -3.05
N GLU A 107 -17.52 3.14 -3.49
CA GLU A 107 -17.69 1.75 -3.06
C GLU A 107 -16.45 0.90 -3.38
N THR A 108 -15.85 1.11 -4.56
CA THR A 108 -14.63 0.40 -4.98
C THR A 108 -13.47 0.73 -4.05
N PHE A 109 -13.19 2.02 -3.81
CA PHE A 109 -12.08 2.44 -2.94
C PHE A 109 -12.27 1.98 -1.49
N GLN A 110 -13.49 2.08 -0.95
CA GLN A 110 -13.80 1.63 0.41
C GLN A 110 -13.66 0.12 0.61
N SER A 111 -13.72 -0.67 -0.46
CA SER A 111 -13.54 -2.12 -0.39
C SER A 111 -12.08 -2.58 -0.36
N ILE A 112 -11.14 -1.67 -0.66
CA ILE A 112 -9.71 -1.98 -0.78
C ILE A 112 -9.03 -1.75 0.57
N ASP A 113 -8.50 -2.84 1.14
CA ASP A 113 -7.69 -2.83 2.35
C ASP A 113 -6.27 -3.33 2.01
N LEU A 114 -5.32 -2.39 1.99
CA LEU A 114 -3.91 -2.66 1.77
C LEU A 114 -3.16 -3.01 3.05
N LEU A 115 -3.68 -2.61 4.23
CA LEU A 115 -3.11 -3.01 5.52
C LEU A 115 -3.27 -4.52 5.73
N ALA A 116 -4.45 -5.06 5.44
CA ALA A 116 -4.70 -6.50 5.48
C ALA A 116 -3.76 -7.28 4.55
N GLY A 117 -3.52 -6.74 3.34
CA GLY A 117 -2.57 -7.30 2.39
C GLY A 117 -1.13 -7.30 2.93
N MET A 118 -0.71 -6.17 3.52
CA MET A 118 0.61 -6.02 4.15
C MET A 118 0.78 -6.97 5.34
N GLU A 119 -0.19 -7.06 6.25
CA GLU A 119 -0.15 -7.96 7.39
C GLU A 119 0.01 -9.42 6.94
N SER A 120 -0.82 -9.84 5.97
CA SER A 120 -0.75 -11.18 5.39
C SER A 120 0.61 -11.46 4.74
N ALA A 121 1.14 -10.49 3.98
CA ALA A 121 2.42 -10.66 3.29
C ALA A 121 3.60 -10.73 4.25
N ILE A 122 3.62 -9.96 5.33
CA ILE A 122 4.68 -10.04 6.35
C ILE A 122 4.62 -11.38 7.10
N ARG A 123 3.41 -11.90 7.38
CA ARG A 123 3.24 -13.24 7.96
C ARG A 123 3.77 -14.33 7.00
N ALA A 124 3.48 -14.20 5.71
CA ALA A 124 3.96 -15.13 4.69
C ALA A 124 5.49 -15.07 4.55
N GLU A 125 6.07 -13.87 4.52
CA GLU A 125 7.53 -13.65 4.50
C GLU A 125 8.21 -14.38 5.66
N ARG A 126 7.73 -14.18 6.88
CA ARG A 126 8.23 -14.88 8.08
C ARG A 126 8.13 -16.40 7.92
N ASN A 127 7.01 -16.90 7.42
CA ASN A 127 6.80 -18.34 7.24
C ASN A 127 7.72 -18.93 6.15
N MET A 128 7.95 -18.21 5.05
CA MET A 128 8.89 -18.60 4.00
C MET A 128 10.33 -18.64 4.53
N ILE A 129 10.73 -17.65 5.32
CA ILE A 129 12.03 -17.64 5.99
C ILE A 129 12.18 -18.87 6.91
N ASN A 130 11.17 -19.18 7.73
CA ASN A 130 11.21 -20.36 8.59
C ASN A 130 11.23 -21.68 7.82
N HIS A 131 10.50 -21.75 6.70
CA HIS A 131 10.55 -22.89 5.80
C HIS A 131 11.97 -23.05 5.23
N TRP A 132 12.60 -21.95 4.79
CA TRP A 132 13.99 -21.95 4.34
C TRP A 132 14.96 -22.45 5.41
N PHE A 133 14.87 -21.96 6.66
CA PHE A 133 15.70 -22.46 7.78
C PHE A 133 15.51 -23.98 8.00
N THR A 134 14.28 -24.46 7.89
CA THR A 134 13.96 -25.90 8.04
C THR A 134 14.59 -26.73 6.93
N SER A 135 14.51 -26.26 5.68
CA SER A 135 15.09 -26.93 4.52
C SER A 135 16.62 -27.01 4.59
N VAL A 136 17.28 -25.93 5.04
CA VAL A 136 18.73 -25.92 5.25
C VAL A 136 19.14 -26.91 6.35
N ALA A 137 18.40 -26.95 7.47
CA ALA A 137 18.69 -27.87 8.57
C ALA A 137 18.54 -29.36 8.20
N GLN A 138 17.73 -29.68 7.18
CA GLN A 138 17.52 -31.04 6.69
C GLN A 138 18.53 -31.46 5.59
N GLY A 139 19.55 -30.65 5.31
CA GLY A 139 20.53 -30.93 4.27
C GLY A 139 20.01 -30.71 2.85
N GLY A 140 18.93 -29.92 2.70
CA GLY A 140 18.43 -29.51 1.39
C GLY A 140 19.45 -28.61 0.69
N THR A 141 19.91 -29.02 -0.50
CA THR A 141 20.87 -28.27 -1.34
C THR A 141 20.24 -27.15 -2.17
N GLN A 142 18.94 -26.88 -1.99
CA GLN A 142 18.18 -26.00 -2.88
C GLN A 142 17.49 -24.88 -2.10
N ALA A 143 18.27 -23.86 -1.77
CA ALA A 143 17.73 -22.53 -1.64
C ALA A 143 18.21 -21.70 -2.83
N GLN A 144 17.58 -21.91 -4.00
CA GLN A 144 17.79 -21.03 -5.16
C GLN A 144 17.53 -19.58 -4.71
N GLY A 145 18.52 -18.70 -4.95
CA GLY A 145 18.50 -17.30 -4.50
C GLY A 145 19.37 -16.99 -3.28
N PHE A 146 19.90 -18.01 -2.59
CA PHE A 146 20.88 -17.87 -1.51
C PHE A 146 22.15 -18.70 -1.78
N ASP A 147 22.46 -18.96 -3.05
CA ASP A 147 23.54 -19.85 -3.48
C ASP A 147 24.93 -19.41 -2.97
N GLU A 148 25.15 -18.10 -2.84
CA GLU A 148 26.37 -17.54 -2.24
C GLU A 148 26.49 -17.87 -0.74
N LEU A 149 25.38 -17.88 0.00
CA LEU A 149 25.37 -18.30 1.40
C LEU A 149 25.66 -19.80 1.50
N ASN A 150 25.01 -20.62 0.68
CA ASN A 150 25.07 -22.09 0.77
C ASN A 150 26.50 -22.66 0.77
N SER A 151 27.43 -22.11 -0.02
CA SER A 151 28.84 -22.56 -0.05
C SER A 151 29.65 -22.26 1.22
N SER A 152 29.18 -21.34 2.07
CA SER A 152 29.84 -20.90 3.31
C SER A 152 29.19 -21.48 4.58
N LEU A 153 28.03 -22.11 4.45
CA LEU A 153 27.14 -22.47 5.55
C LEU A 153 27.46 -23.83 6.21
N ASP A 154 28.18 -24.73 5.53
CA ASP A 154 28.53 -26.07 6.04
C ASP A 154 29.38 -26.05 7.32
N TYR A 155 30.00 -24.91 7.66
CA TYR A 155 30.88 -24.73 8.81
C TYR A 155 30.26 -23.94 9.97
N PHE A 156 29.03 -23.44 9.83
CA PHE A 156 28.40 -22.64 10.88
C PHE A 156 27.68 -23.52 11.92
N PRO A 157 27.93 -23.33 13.24
CA PRO A 157 27.24 -24.09 14.28
C PRO A 157 25.72 -23.86 14.24
N ALA A 158 24.93 -24.83 14.69
CA ALA A 158 23.46 -24.71 14.79
C ALA A 158 23.01 -23.42 15.50
N PHE A 159 23.77 -22.95 16.49
CA PHE A 159 23.54 -21.68 17.18
C PHE A 159 23.48 -20.47 16.23
N PHE A 160 24.28 -20.43 15.17
CA PHE A 160 24.26 -19.35 14.17
C PHE A 160 22.90 -19.25 13.48
N PHE A 161 22.37 -20.37 12.99
CA PHE A 161 21.07 -20.41 12.33
C PHE A 161 19.93 -20.07 13.29
N TYR A 162 19.89 -20.70 14.47
CA TYR A 162 18.84 -20.43 15.45
C TYR A 162 18.86 -18.99 15.96
N SER A 163 20.05 -18.38 16.13
CA SER A 163 20.16 -16.99 16.53
C SER A 163 19.61 -16.04 15.46
N ASN A 164 19.92 -16.24 14.19
CA ASN A 164 19.35 -15.46 13.09
C ASN A 164 17.83 -15.67 12.98
N GLN A 165 17.38 -16.91 13.03
CA GLN A 165 15.95 -17.24 12.96
C GLN A 165 15.18 -16.57 14.11
N TYR A 166 15.74 -16.58 15.33
CA TYR A 166 15.14 -15.88 16.46
C TYR A 166 15.02 -14.37 16.20
N GLN A 167 16.10 -13.69 15.77
CA GLN A 167 16.06 -12.26 15.51
C GLN A 167 15.03 -11.88 14.46
N ILE A 168 14.97 -12.64 13.35
CA ILE A 168 14.00 -12.40 12.29
C ILE A 168 12.57 -12.60 12.80
N ASN A 169 12.28 -13.72 13.46
CA ASN A 169 10.92 -13.98 13.97
C ASN A 169 10.49 -12.95 15.00
N ARG A 170 11.38 -12.55 15.91
CA ARG A 170 11.12 -11.54 16.92
C ARG A 170 10.81 -10.19 16.27
N ILE A 171 11.66 -9.72 15.36
CA ILE A 171 11.46 -8.42 14.69
C ILE A 171 10.17 -8.42 13.85
N LEU A 172 9.95 -9.44 13.01
CA LEU A 172 8.74 -9.51 12.20
C LEU A 172 7.46 -9.61 13.05
N THR A 173 7.48 -10.37 14.15
CA THR A 173 6.27 -10.66 14.94
C THR A 173 6.00 -9.63 16.02
N GLU A 174 6.99 -9.32 16.84
CA GLU A 174 6.80 -8.50 18.04
C GLU A 174 6.89 -7.01 17.73
N ILE A 175 7.56 -6.62 16.63
CA ILE A 175 7.75 -5.22 16.25
C ILE A 175 6.87 -4.88 15.05
N ILE A 176 7.12 -5.51 13.90
CA ILE A 176 6.43 -5.09 12.66
C ILE A 176 4.94 -5.42 12.72
N LEU A 177 4.57 -6.68 12.95
CA LEU A 177 3.17 -7.09 12.99
C LEU A 177 2.38 -6.45 14.14
N SER A 178 3.04 -6.12 15.26
CA SER A 178 2.38 -5.38 16.36
C SER A 178 2.09 -3.92 16.01
N GLY A 179 2.73 -3.38 14.97
CA GLY A 179 2.47 -2.05 14.45
C GLY A 179 1.34 -1.95 13.45
N ILE A 180 0.74 -3.06 13.02
CA ILE A 180 -0.31 -3.09 11.99
C ILE A 180 -1.63 -3.46 12.65
N ASP A 181 -2.57 -2.51 12.70
CA ASP A 181 -3.92 -2.74 13.23
C ASP A 181 -4.95 -2.58 12.11
N VAL A 182 -5.23 -3.71 11.44
CA VAL A 182 -6.21 -3.80 10.36
C VAL A 182 -7.63 -3.49 10.87
N SER A 183 -7.96 -3.90 12.10
CA SER A 183 -9.33 -3.77 12.63
C SER A 183 -9.71 -2.31 12.88
N ASN A 184 -8.75 -1.53 13.39
CA ASN A 184 -8.95 -0.10 13.64
C ASN A 184 -8.44 0.80 12.51
N HIS A 185 -7.94 0.21 11.41
CA HIS A 185 -7.39 0.94 10.26
C HIS A 185 -6.23 1.86 10.64
N ARG A 186 -5.23 1.31 11.37
CA ARG A 186 -4.12 2.07 11.93
C ARG A 186 -2.77 1.44 11.65
N LEU A 187 -1.77 2.30 11.50
CA LEU A 187 -0.37 1.93 11.36
C LEU A 187 0.47 2.69 12.38
N ASN A 188 1.15 1.96 13.27
CA ASN A 188 2.07 2.53 14.23
C ASN A 188 3.48 2.64 13.63
N VAL A 189 3.79 3.81 13.08
CA VAL A 189 5.08 4.10 12.45
C VAL A 189 6.27 3.96 13.41
N HIS A 190 6.07 4.15 14.71
CA HIS A 190 7.15 3.98 15.70
C HIS A 190 7.70 2.56 15.72
N GLN A 191 6.87 1.53 15.41
CA GLN A 191 7.37 0.16 15.33
C GLN A 191 8.31 -0.04 14.14
N PHE A 192 8.05 0.61 13.00
CA PHE A 192 8.94 0.53 11.84
C PHE A 192 10.26 1.27 12.09
N LYS A 193 10.22 2.41 12.79
CA LYS A 193 11.45 3.09 13.26
C LYS A 193 12.24 2.22 14.25
N LYS A 194 11.56 1.61 15.20
CA LYS A 194 12.17 0.68 16.16
C LYS A 194 12.82 -0.52 15.46
N MET A 195 12.20 -1.05 14.41
CA MET A 195 12.80 -2.11 13.59
C MET A 195 14.13 -1.64 12.98
N GLU A 196 14.19 -0.44 12.41
CA GLU A 196 15.43 0.10 11.84
C GLU A 196 16.53 0.28 12.89
N GLU A 197 16.16 0.78 14.08
CA GLU A 197 17.07 0.89 15.24
C GLU A 197 17.62 -0.47 15.65
N GLU A 198 16.77 -1.50 15.75
CA GLU A 198 17.23 -2.85 16.09
C GLU A 198 18.10 -3.47 15.00
N ILE A 199 17.79 -3.25 13.72
CA ILE A 199 18.65 -3.69 12.60
C ILE A 199 20.03 -3.01 12.71
N LEU A 200 20.06 -1.72 13.06
CA LEU A 200 21.31 -0.99 13.26
C LEU A 200 22.10 -1.52 14.47
N ASP A 201 21.43 -1.88 15.56
CA ASP A 201 22.05 -2.51 16.73
C ASP A 201 22.64 -3.89 16.42
N LEU A 202 21.94 -4.71 15.62
CA LEU A 202 22.47 -5.98 15.15
C LEU A 202 23.76 -5.76 14.32
N LYS A 203 23.73 -4.77 13.43
CA LYS A 203 24.86 -4.39 12.57
C LYS A 203 26.05 -3.83 13.36
N SER A 204 25.80 -3.12 14.45
CA SER A 204 26.85 -2.50 15.30
C SER A 204 27.35 -3.40 16.44
N SER A 205 26.74 -4.58 16.61
CA SER A 205 27.12 -5.51 17.68
C SER A 205 28.57 -6.01 17.56
N PHE A 206 29.15 -6.51 18.67
CA PHE A 206 30.56 -6.93 18.72
C PHE A 206 30.96 -7.95 17.63
N LEU A 207 30.04 -8.84 17.24
CA LEU A 207 30.24 -9.83 16.16
C LEU A 207 29.07 -9.74 15.16
N PRO A 208 29.06 -8.77 14.23
CA PRO A 208 27.90 -8.55 13.33
C PRO A 208 27.62 -9.74 12.41
N PHE A 209 28.66 -10.49 12.04
CA PHE A 209 28.55 -11.64 11.15
C PHE A 209 27.56 -12.68 11.70
N ARG A 210 27.38 -12.78 13.03
CA ARG A 210 26.42 -13.71 13.65
C ARG A 210 24.97 -13.43 13.27
N HIS A 211 24.68 -12.22 12.74
CA HIS A 211 23.36 -11.76 12.32
C HIS A 211 23.26 -11.61 10.80
N ALA A 212 24.18 -12.20 10.02
CA ALA A 212 24.27 -11.97 8.58
C ALA A 212 22.96 -12.28 7.83
N ILE A 213 22.26 -13.36 8.17
CA ILE A 213 20.99 -13.73 7.52
C ILE A 213 19.90 -12.72 7.89
N ALA A 214 19.80 -12.33 9.16
CA ALA A 214 18.83 -11.32 9.60
C ALA A 214 19.06 -9.97 8.92
N LEU A 215 20.32 -9.54 8.82
CA LEU A 215 20.72 -8.30 8.15
C LEU A 215 20.52 -8.35 6.63
N MET A 216 20.42 -9.53 6.04
CA MET A 216 20.08 -9.72 4.63
C MET A 216 18.57 -9.72 4.39
N MET A 217 17.79 -10.35 5.26
CA MET A 217 16.35 -10.61 5.03
C MET A 217 15.40 -9.51 5.54
N LEU A 218 15.81 -8.71 6.52
CA LEU A 218 14.94 -7.70 7.15
C LEU A 218 14.87 -6.31 6.46
N PRO A 219 15.91 -5.80 5.78
CA PRO A 219 15.87 -4.44 5.23
C PRO A 219 14.75 -4.18 4.21
N GLY A 220 14.22 -2.95 4.18
CA GLY A 220 13.28 -2.48 3.16
C GLY A 220 11.79 -2.59 3.52
N LEU A 221 11.46 -3.16 4.68
CA LEU A 221 10.08 -3.25 5.17
C LEU A 221 9.49 -1.89 5.59
N ASP A 222 10.35 -0.93 5.96
CA ASP A 222 10.00 0.48 6.20
C ASP A 222 9.47 1.14 4.93
N LYS A 223 10.18 0.97 3.80
CA LYS A 223 9.78 1.50 2.49
C LYS A 223 8.51 0.84 1.99
N TYR A 224 8.36 -0.46 2.25
CA TYR A 224 7.15 -1.19 1.94
C TYR A 224 5.95 -0.62 2.71
N ALA A 225 6.07 -0.43 4.03
CA ALA A 225 5.01 0.14 4.86
C ALA A 225 4.68 1.59 4.49
N LEU A 226 5.69 2.40 4.17
CA LEU A 226 5.49 3.75 3.64
C LEU A 226 4.67 3.72 2.35
N LYS A 227 5.00 2.81 1.42
CA LYS A 227 4.29 2.68 0.15
C LYS A 227 2.84 2.21 0.33
N VAL A 228 2.62 1.20 1.19
CA VAL A 228 1.28 0.72 1.54
C VAL A 228 0.43 1.84 2.14
N SER A 229 0.97 2.54 3.14
CA SER A 229 0.22 3.59 3.85
C SER A 229 -0.08 4.79 2.96
N GLN A 230 0.85 5.20 2.10
CA GLN A 230 0.61 6.24 1.10
C GLN A 230 -0.58 5.89 0.20
N THR A 231 -0.59 4.70 -0.40
CA THR A 231 -1.66 4.30 -1.32
C THR A 231 -2.99 4.11 -0.58
N GLN A 232 -2.97 3.57 0.65
CA GLN A 232 -4.18 3.41 1.45
C GLN A 232 -4.78 4.78 1.83
N ALA A 233 -3.96 5.73 2.28
CA ALA A 233 -4.42 7.09 2.59
C ALA A 233 -5.02 7.77 1.35
N ALA A 234 -4.43 7.57 0.17
CA ALA A 234 -5.00 8.09 -1.07
C ALA A 234 -6.38 7.49 -1.37
N LEU A 235 -6.55 6.16 -1.23
CA LEU A 235 -7.83 5.47 -1.40
C LEU A 235 -8.90 6.00 -0.42
N ASP A 236 -8.53 6.18 0.85
CA ASP A 236 -9.40 6.72 1.89
C ASP A 236 -9.84 8.15 1.58
N GLN A 237 -8.90 9.01 1.20
CA GLN A 237 -9.19 10.37 0.76
C GLN A 237 -10.10 10.37 -0.47
N SER A 238 -9.89 9.49 -1.45
CA SER A 238 -10.74 9.38 -2.64
C SER A 238 -12.16 8.98 -2.35
N ALA A 239 -12.38 8.05 -1.41
CA ALA A 239 -13.72 7.70 -0.98
C ALA A 239 -14.44 8.91 -0.37
N ILE A 240 -13.74 9.72 0.43
CA ILE A 240 -14.29 10.96 1.01
C ILE A 240 -14.55 11.99 -0.08
N VAL A 241 -13.61 12.21 -1.00
CA VAL A 241 -13.74 13.17 -2.10
C VAL A 241 -14.90 12.80 -3.03
N ALA A 242 -15.08 11.52 -3.34
CA ALA A 242 -16.24 11.06 -4.11
C ALA A 242 -17.57 11.38 -3.39
N ALA A 243 -17.62 11.23 -2.06
CA ALA A 243 -18.77 11.63 -1.26
C ALA A 243 -18.97 13.15 -1.21
N LEU A 244 -17.89 13.94 -1.12
CA LEU A 244 -17.91 15.41 -1.15
C LEU A 244 -18.45 15.93 -2.49
N GLU A 245 -17.98 15.39 -3.61
CA GLU A 245 -18.48 15.77 -4.94
C GLU A 245 -19.96 15.42 -5.11
N ARG A 246 -20.40 14.25 -4.64
CA ARG A 246 -21.82 13.89 -4.65
C ARG A 246 -22.66 14.84 -3.79
N TYR A 247 -22.13 15.27 -2.64
CA TYR A 247 -22.78 16.28 -1.81
C TYR A 247 -22.88 17.61 -2.56
N ARG A 248 -21.80 18.07 -3.20
CA ARG A 248 -21.77 19.30 -4.01
C ARG A 248 -22.77 19.24 -5.17
N LEU A 249 -22.83 18.13 -5.90
CA LEU A 249 -23.80 17.94 -6.98
C LEU A 249 -25.25 18.01 -6.48
N ALA A 250 -25.52 17.54 -5.26
CA ALA A 250 -26.86 17.53 -4.68
C ALA A 250 -27.26 18.84 -3.97
N LYS A 251 -26.29 19.63 -3.48
CA LYS A 251 -26.52 20.80 -2.61
C LYS A 251 -25.98 22.11 -3.14
N GLY A 252 -25.13 22.09 -4.16
CA GLY A 252 -24.48 23.25 -4.77
C GLY A 252 -23.18 23.70 -4.08
N SER A 253 -22.85 23.19 -2.89
CA SER A 253 -21.64 23.54 -2.14
C SER A 253 -21.07 22.33 -1.39
N TYR A 254 -19.82 22.41 -0.94
CA TYR A 254 -19.24 21.42 -0.03
C TYR A 254 -19.71 21.65 1.42
N PRO A 255 -19.79 20.60 2.25
CA PRO A 255 -20.20 20.75 3.64
C PRO A 255 -19.11 21.40 4.51
N GLU A 256 -19.48 22.16 5.54
CA GLU A 256 -18.51 22.73 6.50
C GLU A 256 -17.74 21.65 7.28
N LYS A 257 -18.36 20.48 7.48
CA LYS A 257 -17.77 19.36 8.24
C LYS A 257 -18.06 18.03 7.55
N LEU A 258 -17.09 17.11 7.55
CA LEU A 258 -17.25 15.77 6.98
C LEU A 258 -18.43 14.98 7.59
N ALA A 259 -18.79 15.26 8.84
CA ALA A 259 -19.94 14.62 9.50
C ALA A 259 -21.26 14.76 8.73
N ALA A 260 -21.43 15.84 7.95
CA ALA A 260 -22.63 16.07 7.14
C ALA A 260 -22.76 15.11 5.94
N LEU A 261 -21.70 14.39 5.58
CA LEU A 261 -21.74 13.35 4.54
C LEU A 261 -22.48 12.09 5.02
N ARG A 262 -22.58 11.87 6.33
CA ARG A 262 -23.24 10.70 6.90
C ARG A 262 -24.76 10.89 7.07
N PRO A 263 -25.54 9.80 7.01
CA PRO A 263 -25.20 8.50 6.43
C PRO A 263 -25.40 8.47 4.90
N LYS A 264 -25.96 9.53 4.32
CA LYS A 264 -26.51 9.54 2.95
C LYS A 264 -25.45 9.36 1.87
N PHE A 265 -24.30 10.03 1.99
CA PHE A 265 -23.24 10.00 0.99
C PHE A 265 -22.16 8.97 1.35
N ILE A 266 -21.88 8.79 2.64
CA ILE A 266 -20.92 7.81 3.14
C ILE A 266 -21.41 7.22 4.48
N ALA A 267 -21.30 5.90 4.66
CA ALA A 267 -21.76 5.25 5.89
C ALA A 267 -20.80 5.48 7.07
N LYS A 268 -19.52 5.19 6.85
CA LYS A 268 -18.42 5.43 7.79
C LYS A 268 -17.34 6.24 7.07
N ILE A 269 -16.92 7.35 7.67
CA ILE A 269 -15.81 8.16 7.16
C ILE A 269 -14.52 7.44 7.55
N PRO A 270 -13.65 7.09 6.58
CA PRO A 270 -12.32 6.56 6.89
C PRO A 270 -11.55 7.53 7.80
N GLY A 271 -10.84 6.97 8.79
CA GLY A 271 -9.93 7.74 9.63
C GLY A 271 -8.59 7.99 8.94
N ASP A 272 -7.64 8.56 9.67
CA ASP A 272 -6.24 8.61 9.25
C ASP A 272 -5.51 7.37 9.81
N LEU A 273 -4.56 6.84 9.07
CA LEU A 273 -3.76 5.68 9.46
C LEU A 273 -2.90 5.99 10.68
N PHE A 274 -2.46 7.23 10.81
CA PHE A 274 -1.47 7.64 11.81
C PHE A 274 -2.11 8.28 13.04
N HIS A 275 -3.23 8.98 12.88
CA HIS A 275 -3.81 9.81 13.93
C HIS A 275 -5.27 9.42 14.28
N GLU A 276 -5.60 9.43 15.58
CA GLU A 276 -6.96 9.14 16.07
C GLU A 276 -8.03 10.16 15.66
N GLN A 277 -7.61 11.39 15.35
CA GLN A 277 -8.46 12.52 15.05
C GLN A 277 -9.07 12.40 13.64
N GLY A 278 -8.55 11.47 12.82
CA GLY A 278 -8.95 11.30 11.44
C GLY A 278 -8.24 12.26 10.49
N LEU A 279 -8.65 12.23 9.23
CA LEU A 279 -8.13 13.13 8.20
C LEU A 279 -8.55 14.58 8.49
N VAL A 280 -7.65 15.52 8.20
CA VAL A 280 -7.91 16.96 8.38
C VAL A 280 -8.69 17.47 7.18
N TYR A 281 -9.80 18.15 7.44
CA TYR A 281 -10.68 18.73 6.42
C TYR A 281 -11.05 20.17 6.76
N ARG A 282 -10.95 21.06 5.77
CA ARG A 282 -11.43 22.44 5.86
C ARG A 282 -11.96 22.95 4.52
N ILE A 283 -12.92 23.86 4.59
CA ILE A 283 -13.37 24.67 3.44
C ILE A 283 -12.45 25.88 3.32
N ASN A 284 -12.05 26.19 2.09
CA ASN A 284 -11.24 27.35 1.75
C ASN A 284 -12.13 28.54 1.37
N GLU A 285 -11.56 29.76 1.37
CA GLU A 285 -12.30 31.00 1.09
C GLU A 285 -12.88 31.04 -0.34
N ASP A 286 -12.25 30.35 -1.28
CA ASP A 286 -12.68 30.21 -2.68
C ASP A 286 -13.74 29.12 -2.90
N ASN A 287 -14.33 28.59 -1.82
CA ASN A 287 -15.30 27.50 -1.84
C ASN A 287 -14.72 26.16 -2.38
N SER A 288 -13.39 26.04 -2.45
CA SER A 288 -12.70 24.75 -2.55
C SER A 288 -12.57 24.09 -1.16
N PHE A 289 -11.96 22.91 -1.10
CA PHE A 289 -11.67 22.23 0.15
C PHE A 289 -10.22 21.77 0.21
N THR A 290 -9.72 21.63 1.42
CA THR A 290 -8.45 20.95 1.73
C THR A 290 -8.78 19.70 2.51
N LEU A 291 -8.19 18.57 2.11
CA LEU A 291 -8.28 17.27 2.77
C LEU A 291 -6.87 16.68 2.81
N TYR A 292 -6.38 16.24 3.96
CA TYR A 292 -5.06 15.63 4.06
C TYR A 292 -4.93 14.63 5.22
N SER A 293 -3.95 13.74 5.09
CA SER A 293 -3.42 12.92 6.19
C SER A 293 -2.19 13.61 6.76
N THR A 294 -1.95 13.48 8.07
CA THR A 294 -0.74 14.05 8.73
C THR A 294 0.55 13.30 8.37
N GLY A 295 0.48 12.37 7.43
CA GLY A 295 1.63 11.69 6.85
C GLY A 295 2.37 10.74 7.80
N TYR A 296 3.42 10.13 7.25
CA TYR A 296 4.18 9.08 7.92
C TYR A 296 5.05 9.58 9.06
N ASN A 297 5.38 10.87 9.11
CA ASN A 297 6.17 11.45 10.19
C ASN A 297 5.35 11.59 11.50
N GLY A 298 4.02 11.63 11.40
CA GLY A 298 3.11 11.82 12.52
C GLY A 298 3.04 13.27 13.03
N THR A 299 3.49 14.23 12.23
CA THR A 299 3.48 15.66 12.56
C THR A 299 2.59 16.38 11.56
N ASP A 300 1.63 17.18 12.04
CA ASP A 300 0.81 18.03 11.17
C ASP A 300 1.66 19.19 10.62
N ASP A 301 2.02 19.08 9.36
CA ASP A 301 2.77 20.06 8.58
C ASP A 301 1.82 20.99 7.78
N SER A 302 0.61 21.24 8.31
CA SER A 302 -0.40 22.18 7.78
C SER A 302 -0.92 21.86 6.37
N GLY A 303 -0.85 20.60 5.97
CA GLY A 303 -1.30 20.09 4.68
C GLY A 303 -0.26 20.28 3.56
N GLU A 304 1.02 20.44 3.89
CA GLU A 304 2.09 20.61 2.90
C GLU A 304 2.92 19.33 2.70
N PHE A 305 3.17 19.00 1.43
CA PHE A 305 4.15 17.98 1.09
C PHE A 305 5.56 18.45 1.46
N PHE A 306 6.39 17.56 1.98
CA PHE A 306 7.82 17.82 2.08
C PHE A 306 8.51 17.58 0.73
N ILE A 307 9.05 18.64 0.13
CA ILE A 307 9.77 18.55 -1.15
C ILE A 307 11.27 18.51 -0.89
N ARG A 308 11.93 17.45 -1.39
CA ARG A 308 13.39 17.31 -1.36
C ARG A 308 13.92 17.34 -2.79
N GLY A 309 14.53 18.47 -3.16
CA GLY A 309 14.96 18.71 -4.55
C GLY A 309 13.74 18.84 -5.46
N GLU A 310 13.62 17.95 -6.45
CA GLU A 310 12.50 17.90 -7.41
C GLU A 310 11.47 16.81 -7.07
N SER A 311 11.62 16.11 -5.94
CA SER A 311 10.78 14.97 -5.56
C SER A 311 10.13 15.16 -4.20
N ILE A 312 8.90 14.66 -4.05
CA ILE A 312 8.20 14.58 -2.77
C ILE A 312 8.83 13.47 -1.93
N ASP A 313 9.21 13.78 -0.69
CA ASP A 313 9.67 12.80 0.29
C ASP A 313 8.49 12.40 1.19
N PHE A 314 7.76 11.35 0.80
CA PHE A 314 6.56 10.91 1.52
C PHE A 314 6.82 10.44 2.96
N ALA A 315 8.08 10.22 3.36
CA ALA A 315 8.41 9.92 4.75
C ALA A 315 8.32 11.16 5.67
N LYS A 316 8.14 12.35 5.10
CA LYS A 316 8.05 13.64 5.78
C LYS A 316 6.90 14.47 5.21
N GLY A 317 6.41 15.43 5.99
CA GLY A 317 5.30 16.28 5.55
C GLY A 317 3.97 15.54 5.60
N ASP A 318 2.94 16.32 5.31
CA ASP A 318 1.57 15.83 5.18
C ASP A 318 1.31 15.31 3.77
N TRP A 319 0.20 14.58 3.63
CA TRP A 319 -0.26 14.02 2.36
C TRP A 319 -1.59 14.65 1.94
N PRO A 320 -1.56 15.88 1.37
CA PRO A 320 -2.76 16.53 0.88
C PRO A 320 -3.34 15.88 -0.35
N TRP A 321 -4.67 15.88 -0.42
CA TRP A 321 -5.41 15.61 -1.64
C TRP A 321 -5.00 16.65 -2.69
N PRO A 322 -4.53 16.24 -3.88
CA PRO A 322 -3.99 17.19 -4.83
C PRO A 322 -5.09 18.12 -5.34
N GLN A 323 -4.84 19.42 -5.25
CA GLN A 323 -5.72 20.45 -5.81
C GLN A 323 -5.31 20.76 -7.26
N LYS A 324 -6.23 21.36 -8.02
CA LYS A 324 -5.89 21.91 -9.33
C LYS A 324 -4.88 23.03 -9.11
N VAL A 325 -3.69 22.91 -9.70
CA VAL A 325 -2.76 24.04 -9.75
C VAL A 325 -3.42 25.11 -10.61
N ALA A 326 -3.58 26.33 -10.08
CA ALA A 326 -4.04 27.46 -10.87
C ALA A 326 -2.98 27.74 -11.95
N GLU A 327 -3.41 27.78 -13.21
CA GLU A 327 -2.56 28.15 -14.36
C GLU A 327 -2.04 29.59 -14.27
#